data_AF-A0A177HSH6-F1
#
_entry.id   AF-A0A177HSH6-F1
#
_cell.length_a   1.000
_cell.length_b   1.000
_cell.length_c   1.000
_cell.angle_alpha   90.00
_cell.angle_beta   90.00
_cell.angle_gamma   90.00
#
_symmetry.space_group_name_H-M   'P 1'
#
loop_
_entity.id
_entity.type
_entity.pdbx_description
1 polymer ?
#
loop_
_entity_poly.entity_id
_entity_poly.type
_entity_poly.pdbx_seq_one_letter_code
_entity_poly.pdbx_strand_id
1 'polypeptide(L)'
;MNDLTITAHLEPDTRTRVACFPDMGADSGGRFVTLRIGGGSVEIALIAIPGTAEVLRALATAASEAAGELDSMTALPEVIA
;
A
#
# COMPACT_ATOMS: atom_id res chain seq x y z
N MET A 1 -20.59 -6.08 -10.71
CA MET A 1 -19.84 -5.24 -9.76
C MET A 1 -18.86 -6.19 -9.10
N ASN A 2 -17.59 -6.13 -9.50
CA ASN A 2 -16.56 -7.11 -9.12
C ASN A 2 -15.59 -6.45 -8.14
N ASP A 3 -16.13 -5.77 -7.14
CA ASP A 3 -15.35 -4.92 -6.27
C ASP A 3 -14.97 -5.78 -5.06
N LEU A 4 -13.71 -6.20 -5.01
CA LEU A 4 -13.15 -6.92 -3.88
C LEU A 4 -12.62 -5.90 -2.87
N THR A 5 -13.33 -5.70 -1.78
CA THR A 5 -12.83 -4.92 -0.65
C THR A 5 -11.98 -5.82 0.24
N ILE A 6 -10.69 -5.47 0.38
CA ILE A 6 -9.80 -6.11 1.34
C ILE A 6 -9.57 -5.10 2.46
N THR A 7 -9.88 -5.49 3.69
CA THR A 7 -9.57 -4.70 4.90
C THR A 7 -8.51 -5.45 5.70
N ALA A 8 -7.42 -4.77 6.01
CA ALA A 8 -6.32 -5.31 6.80
C ALA A 8 -5.90 -4.27 7.82
N HIS A 9 -5.70 -4.70 9.07
CA HIS A 9 -5.05 -3.89 10.08
C HIS A 9 -3.54 -4.07 9.93
N LEU A 10 -2.84 -2.97 9.63
CA LEU A 10 -1.39 -2.94 9.60
C LEU A 10 -0.89 -2.43 10.94
N GLU A 11 -0.06 -3.21 11.60
CA GLU A 11 0.60 -2.81 12.84
C GLU A 11 1.68 -1.74 12.55
N PRO A 12 2.04 -0.87 13.49
CA PRO A 12 3.06 0.16 13.29
C PRO A 12 4.46 -0.39 12.90
N ASP A 13 4.75 -1.66 13.21
CA ASP A 13 6.00 -2.35 12.87
C ASP A 13 5.94 -3.13 11.55
N THR A 14 4.86 -2.93 10.77
CA THR A 14 4.68 -3.52 9.45
C THR A 14 5.88 -3.22 8.55
N ARG A 15 6.41 -4.26 7.89
CA ARG A 15 7.55 -4.12 6.97
C ARG A 15 7.05 -3.89 5.55
N THR A 16 7.75 -3.00 4.86
CA THR A 16 7.51 -2.73 3.45
C THR A 16 8.68 -3.23 2.61
N ARG A 17 8.40 -3.97 1.53
CA ARG A 17 9.40 -4.47 0.58
C ARG A 17 8.98 -4.19 -0.84
N VAL A 18 9.90 -3.62 -1.63
CA VAL A 18 9.74 -3.45 -3.08
C VAL A 18 10.66 -4.42 -3.80
N ALA A 19 10.11 -5.17 -4.76
CA ALA A 19 10.89 -6.07 -5.62
C ALA A 19 10.54 -5.81 -7.08
N CYS A 20 11.57 -5.72 -7.92
CA CYS A 20 11.45 -5.62 -9.37
C CYS A 20 11.68 -7.00 -9.99
N PHE A 21 10.72 -7.46 -10.77
CA PHE A 21 10.82 -8.71 -11.51
C PHE A 21 11.09 -8.40 -12.98
N PRO A 22 12.22 -8.86 -13.54
CA PRO A 22 12.51 -8.70 -14.96
C PRO A 22 11.53 -9.52 -15.80
N ASP A 23 11.53 -9.30 -17.11
CA ASP A 23 10.78 -10.16 -18.02
C ASP A 23 11.34 -11.59 -17.96
N MET A 24 10.49 -12.56 -17.62
CA MET A 24 10.86 -13.97 -17.44
C MET A 24 10.40 -14.83 -18.63
N GLY A 25 9.96 -14.22 -19.75
CA GLY A 25 9.60 -14.91 -20.99
C GLY A 25 8.09 -15.00 -21.24
N ALA A 26 7.72 -15.62 -22.38
CA ALA A 26 6.36 -15.59 -22.95
C ALA A 26 5.24 -16.09 -22.03
N ASP A 27 5.56 -16.97 -21.07
CA ASP A 27 4.60 -17.56 -20.14
C ASP A 27 4.48 -16.79 -18.80
N SER A 28 5.33 -15.78 -18.58
CA SER A 28 5.46 -15.08 -17.31
C SER A 28 5.12 -13.60 -17.44
N GLY A 29 3.84 -13.27 -17.65
CA GLY A 29 3.19 -12.00 -17.26
C GLY A 29 3.82 -10.63 -17.65
N GLY A 30 4.95 -10.58 -18.33
CA GLY A 30 5.78 -9.39 -18.53
C GLY A 30 6.56 -8.95 -17.27
N ARG A 31 7.39 -7.91 -17.42
CA ARG A 31 8.09 -7.23 -16.31
C ARG A 31 7.08 -6.61 -15.35
N PHE A 32 7.33 -6.64 -14.03
CA PHE A 32 6.49 -5.95 -13.04
C PHE A 32 7.28 -5.57 -11.78
N VAL A 33 6.67 -4.71 -10.95
CA VAL A 33 7.11 -4.37 -9.60
C VAL A 33 6.07 -4.87 -8.62
N THR A 34 6.52 -5.44 -7.50
CA THR A 34 5.65 -5.75 -6.36
C THR A 34 6.01 -4.87 -5.17
N LEU A 35 5.01 -4.23 -4.57
CA LEU A 35 5.10 -3.65 -3.23
C LEU A 35 4.41 -4.63 -2.27
N ARG A 36 5.14 -5.14 -1.30
CA ARG A 36 4.61 -5.99 -0.23
C ARG A 36 4.61 -5.19 1.06
N ILE A 37 3.46 -5.14 1.72
CA ILE A 37 3.24 -4.47 2.99
C ILE A 37 2.73 -5.53 3.95
N GLY A 38 3.53 -5.87 4.96
CA GLY A 38 3.14 -6.93 5.90
C GLY A 38 4.25 -7.37 6.86
N GLY A 39 3.86 -8.29 7.73
CA GLY A 39 4.68 -8.94 8.76
C GLY A 39 3.75 -9.56 9.80
N GLY A 40 3.49 -10.86 9.70
CA GLY A 40 2.50 -11.55 10.56
C GLY A 40 1.43 -12.28 9.75
N SER A 41 0.16 -12.20 10.17
CA SER A 41 -0.98 -12.96 9.61
C SER A 41 -1.62 -12.35 8.37
N VAL A 42 -1.31 -11.08 8.04
CA VAL A 42 -1.86 -10.39 6.86
C VAL A 42 -0.74 -9.78 6.03
N GLU A 43 -0.86 -9.93 4.71
CA GLU A 43 0.07 -9.40 3.73
C GLU A 43 -0.69 -8.78 2.56
N ILE A 44 -0.37 -7.52 2.25
CA ILE A 44 -0.87 -6.82 1.07
C ILE A 44 0.24 -6.85 0.02
N ALA A 45 -0.08 -7.30 -1.19
CA ALA A 45 0.81 -7.23 -2.34
C ALA A 45 0.18 -6.40 -3.46
N LEU A 46 0.79 -5.29 -3.82
CA LEU A 46 0.44 -4.50 -5.00
C LEU A 46 1.37 -4.87 -6.14
N ILE A 47 0.81 -5.25 -7.29
CA ILE A 47 1.56 -5.61 -8.50
C ILE A 47 1.32 -4.53 -9.55
N ALA A 48 2.39 -3.93 -10.06
CA ALA A 48 2.34 -2.89 -11.08
C ALA A 48 3.21 -3.26 -12.27
N ILE A 49 2.68 -3.11 -13.47
CA ILE A 49 3.41 -3.33 -14.72
C ILE A 49 4.02 -2.01 -15.24
N PRO A 50 4.99 -2.05 -16.16
CA PRO A 50 5.49 -0.86 -16.82
C PRO A 50 4.37 0.02 -17.38
N GLY A 51 4.47 1.33 -17.17
CA GLY A 51 3.46 2.30 -17.61
C GLY A 51 2.38 2.63 -16.57
N THR A 52 2.24 1.87 -15.48
CA THR A 52 1.19 2.11 -14.47
C THR A 52 1.71 2.79 -13.19
N ALA A 53 2.87 3.43 -13.24
CA ALA A 53 3.50 4.05 -12.07
C ALA A 53 2.60 5.12 -11.41
N GLU A 54 1.77 5.80 -12.20
CA GLU A 54 0.87 6.85 -11.70
C GLU A 54 -0.18 6.33 -10.72
N VAL A 55 -0.63 5.08 -10.88
CA VAL A 55 -1.56 4.43 -9.94
C VAL A 55 -0.92 4.28 -8.56
N LEU A 56 0.36 3.87 -8.51
CA LEU A 56 1.08 3.76 -7.24
C LEU A 56 1.32 5.13 -6.60
N ARG A 57 1.59 6.17 -7.40
CA ARG A 57 1.72 7.54 -6.89
C ARG A 57 0.41 8.05 -6.29
N ALA A 58 -0.70 7.84 -6.98
CA ALA A 58 -2.02 8.23 -6.47
C ALA A 58 -2.34 7.53 -5.14
N LEU A 59 -2.03 6.23 -5.01
CA LEU A 59 -2.18 5.50 -3.75
C LEU A 59 -1.29 6.07 -2.63
N ALA A 60 -0.04 6.41 -2.93
CA ALA A 60 0.88 7.01 -1.96
C ALA A 60 0.40 8.39 -1.49
N THR A 61 -0.11 9.22 -2.41
CA THR A 61 -0.72 10.52 -2.09
C THR A 61 -1.92 10.35 -1.16
N ALA A 62 -2.87 9.48 -1.52
CA ALA A 62 -4.06 9.23 -0.70
C ALA A 62 -3.70 8.69 0.70
N ALA A 63 -2.71 7.80 0.80
CA ALA A 63 -2.22 7.30 2.08
C ALA A 63 -1.59 8.42 2.94
N SER A 64 -0.86 9.35 2.31
CA SER A 64 -0.22 10.48 3.00
C SER A 64 -1.25 11.49 3.50
N GLU A 65 -2.29 11.77 2.72
CA GLU A 65 -3.41 12.62 3.12
C GLU A 65 -4.17 12.02 4.31
N ALA A 66 -4.47 10.72 4.26
CA ALA A 66 -5.11 10.02 5.37
C ALA A 66 -4.27 10.05 6.65
N ALA A 67 -2.95 9.92 6.55
CA ALA A 67 -2.06 10.04 7.70
C ALA A 67 -2.11 11.43 8.34
N GLY A 68 -2.10 12.50 7.53
CA GLY A 68 -2.22 13.87 8.05
C GLY A 68 -3.56 14.16 8.75
N GLU A 69 -4.65 13.55 8.28
CA GLU A 69 -5.95 13.63 8.96
C GLU A 69 -5.90 12.90 10.32
N LEU A 70 -5.30 11.70 10.37
CA LEU A 70 -5.12 10.96 11.63
C LEU A 70 -4.28 11.75 12.64
N ASP A 71 -3.18 12.36 12.20
CA ASP A 71 -2.35 13.21 13.06
C ASP A 71 -3.19 14.36 13.65
N SER A 72 -4.02 15.00 12.82
CA SER A 72 -4.92 16.09 13.25
C SER A 72 -5.97 15.63 14.27
N MET A 73 -6.53 14.43 14.10
CA MET A 73 -7.48 13.85 15.06
C MET A 73 -6.84 13.60 16.42
N THR A 74 -5.58 13.16 16.45
CA THR A 74 -4.83 12.90 17.69
C THR A 74 -4.25 14.14 18.35
N ALA A 75 -4.20 15.28 17.63
CA ALA A 75 -3.74 16.56 18.14
C ALA A 75 -4.81 17.36 18.92
N LEU A 76 -6.05 16.86 19.01
CA LEU A 76 -7.09 17.48 19.84
C LEU A 76 -6.70 17.37 21.33
N PRO A 77 -6.61 18.48 22.07
CA PRO A 77 -6.25 18.44 23.48
C PRO A 77 -7.33 17.68 24.26
N GLU A 78 -6.90 16.85 25.24
CA GLU A 78 -7.77 16.44 26.33
C GLU A 78 -8.45 17.70 26.85
N VAL A 79 -9.75 17.83 26.60
CA VAL A 79 -10.57 18.84 27.24
C VAL A 79 -10.56 18.46 28.71
N ILE A 80 -9.73 19.16 29.48
CA ILE A 80 -9.71 19.08 30.94
C ILE A 80 -11.12 19.46 31.39
N ALA A 81 -11.89 18.45 31.78
CA ALA A 81 -13.19 18.61 32.43
C ALA A 81 -13.00 18.91 33.92
#